data_AF-A0A1T4V3Z5-F1
#
_entry.id   AF-A0A1T4V3Z5-F1
#
_cell.length_a   1.000
_cell.length_b   1.000
_cell.length_c   1.000
_cell.angle_alpha   90.00
_cell.angle_beta   90.00
_cell.angle_gamma   90.00
#
_symmetry.space_group_name_H-M   'P 1'
#
loop_
_entity.id
_entity.type
_entity.pdbx_description
1 polymer ?
#
loop_
_entity_poly.entity_id
_entity_poly.type
_entity_poly.pdbx_seq_one_letter_code
_entity_poly.pdbx_strand_id
1 'polypeptide(L)'
;MNKVFCISYSDLGYLLSEQNWTVEIRKLEEFDYGVYEDILRSGPFLIKRRFLSSLPDIFDDCSEKKSEPVLPEDIKRLILNRDDTEVLVIASNDFLQLFSDESKDEFGCVCVERERITCSTADPEDLAEDVVILASCGVDLNNPDLNI
;
A
#
# COMPACT_ATOMS: atom_id res chain seq x y z
N MET A 1 -20.37 9.83 12.96
CA MET A 1 -20.22 9.95 11.51
C MET A 1 -18.78 9.68 11.20
N ASN A 2 -18.51 8.49 10.65
CA ASN A 2 -17.16 7.96 10.48
C ASN A 2 -16.70 8.33 9.07
N LYS A 3 -16.11 9.52 8.94
CA LYS A 3 -15.59 10.00 7.65
C LYS A 3 -14.30 9.26 7.31
N VAL A 4 -14.16 8.93 6.04
CA VAL A 4 -12.97 8.30 5.47
C VAL A 4 -12.54 9.07 4.23
N PHE A 5 -11.26 8.96 3.89
CA PHE A 5 -10.75 9.45 2.62
C PHE A 5 -10.81 8.31 1.60
N CYS A 6 -11.18 8.63 0.37
CA CYS A 6 -11.17 7.72 -0.76
C CYS A 6 -10.18 8.23 -1.80
N ILE A 7 -9.34 7.35 -2.35
CA ILE A 7 -8.47 7.64 -3.49
C ILE A 7 -8.70 6.63 -4.61
N SER A 8 -8.62 7.11 -5.86
CA SER A 8 -8.75 6.26 -7.05
C SER A 8 -7.46 5.48 -7.28
N TYR A 9 -7.61 4.18 -7.51
CA TYR A 9 -6.54 3.29 -7.96
C TYR A 9 -6.54 3.23 -9.49
N SER A 10 -5.36 3.28 -10.11
CA SER A 10 -5.25 3.07 -11.55
C SER A 10 -5.63 1.63 -11.89
N ASP A 11 -6.45 1.43 -12.92
CA ASP A 11 -6.77 0.07 -13.43
C ASP A 11 -5.52 -0.66 -13.98
N LEU A 12 -4.38 0.04 -14.10
CA LEU A 12 -3.09 -0.52 -14.50
C LEU A 12 -2.26 -1.08 -13.33
N GLY A 13 -2.80 -1.08 -12.10
CA GLY A 13 -2.18 -1.77 -10.97
C GLY A 13 -1.02 -1.02 -10.34
N TYR A 14 -1.14 0.29 -10.13
CA TYR A 14 -0.15 1.05 -9.36
C TYR A 14 -0.75 2.32 -8.77
N LEU A 15 -0.31 2.67 -7.56
CA LEU A 15 -0.60 3.96 -6.96
C LEU A 15 0.24 5.04 -7.66
N LEU A 16 -0.34 5.79 -8.59
CA LEU A 16 0.33 6.93 -9.18
C LEU A 16 0.45 8.06 -8.16
N SER A 17 1.68 8.43 -7.81
CA SER A 17 1.94 9.57 -6.95
C SER A 17 3.11 10.38 -7.51
N GLU A 18 2.87 11.66 -7.78
CA GLU A 18 3.93 12.63 -8.09
C GLU A 18 4.66 13.11 -6.81
N GLN A 19 4.33 12.52 -5.66
CA GLN A 19 4.87 12.91 -4.38
C GLN A 19 6.22 12.25 -4.12
N ASN A 20 7.12 13.01 -3.47
CA ASN A 20 8.35 12.45 -2.95
C ASN A 20 8.06 11.76 -1.60
N TRP A 21 8.34 10.46 -1.52
CA TRP A 21 8.13 9.66 -0.31
C TRP A 21 9.42 9.55 0.48
N THR A 22 9.32 9.81 1.79
CA THR A 22 10.40 9.46 2.72
C THR A 22 10.19 8.01 3.13
N VAL A 23 11.25 7.20 3.06
CA VAL A 23 11.20 5.76 3.36
C VAL A 23 12.00 5.46 4.62
N GLU A 24 11.39 4.73 5.55
CA GLU A 24 12.03 4.18 6.74
C GLU A 24 11.67 2.69 6.84
N ILE A 25 12.63 1.84 7.18
CA ILE A 25 12.40 0.41 7.43
C ILE A 25 12.74 0.12 8.87
N ARG A 26 11.84 -0.56 9.58
CA ARG A 26 12.08 -0.96 10.98
C ARG A 26 11.55 -2.36 11.28
N LYS A 27 12.15 -3.00 12.27
CA LYS A 27 11.65 -4.25 12.86
C LYS A 27 10.58 -3.93 13.91
N LEU A 28 9.49 -4.69 13.91
CA LEU A 28 8.46 -4.62 14.94
C LEU A 28 8.78 -5.61 16.07
N GLU A 29 9.30 -5.12 17.18
CA GLU A 29 9.74 -5.94 18.32
C GLU A 29 8.58 -6.62 19.07
N GLU A 30 7.34 -6.24 18.77
CA GLU A 30 6.13 -6.85 19.33
C GLU A 30 5.75 -8.18 18.68
N PHE A 31 6.41 -8.59 17.59
CA PHE A 31 6.16 -9.85 16.89
C PHE A 31 7.38 -10.79 16.92
N ASP A 32 7.19 -12.02 17.39
CA ASP A 32 8.27 -13.00 17.60
C ASP A 32 8.88 -13.56 16.30
N TYR A 33 8.15 -13.52 15.18
CA TYR A 33 8.53 -14.15 13.90
C TYR A 33 9.26 -13.21 12.92
N GLY A 34 9.80 -12.09 13.40
CA GLY A 34 10.63 -11.19 12.57
C GLY A 34 9.81 -10.40 11.56
N VAL A 35 8.80 -9.68 12.05
CA VAL A 35 7.99 -8.77 11.21
C VAL A 35 8.71 -7.43 11.06
N TYR A 36 8.79 -6.95 9.82
CA TYR A 36 9.34 -5.66 9.44
C TYR A 36 8.22 -4.76 8.89
N GLU A 37 8.46 -3.46 8.95
CA GLU A 37 7.54 -2.42 8.50
C GLU A 37 8.31 -1.42 7.62
N ASP A 38 7.90 -1.33 6.35
CA ASP A 38 8.24 -0.21 5.47
C ASP A 38 7.29 0.94 5.79
N ILE A 39 7.83 2.12 6.05
CA ILE A 39 7.07 3.33 6.37
C ILE A 39 7.35 4.37 5.30
N LEU A 40 6.32 4.68 4.52
CA LEU A 40 6.36 5.73 3.51
C LEU A 40 5.60 6.94 4.02
N ARG A 41 6.22 8.11 3.97
CA ARG A 41 5.61 9.40 4.38
C ARG A 41 5.69 10.42 3.27
N SER A 42 4.56 11.07 2.96
CA SER A 42 4.55 12.24 2.11
C SER A 42 3.37 13.16 2.43
N GLY A 43 3.66 14.42 2.79
CA GLY A 43 2.65 15.36 3.26
C GLY A 43 1.80 14.77 4.40
N PRO A 44 0.46 14.71 4.28
CA PRO A 44 -0.40 14.13 5.31
C PRO A 44 -0.49 12.60 5.24
N PHE A 45 0.10 11.95 4.22
CA PHE A 45 -0.01 10.51 4.05
C PHE A 45 1.03 9.72 4.83
N LEU A 46 0.58 8.57 5.33
CA LEU A 46 1.38 7.55 5.94
C LEU A 46 0.96 6.19 5.38
N ILE A 47 1.88 5.53 4.69
CA ILE A 47 1.73 4.14 4.27
C ILE A 47 2.64 3.29 5.14
N LYS A 48 2.12 2.19 5.66
CA LYS A 48 2.90 1.16 6.33
C LYS A 48 2.63 -0.16 5.65
N ARG A 49 3.68 -0.80 5.14
CA ARG A 49 3.64 -2.18 4.64
C ARG A 49 4.37 -3.06 5.62
N ARG A 50 3.72 -4.13 6.07
CA ARG A 50 4.33 -5.14 6.94
C ARG A 50 4.70 -6.36 6.14
N PHE A 51 5.81 -6.97 6.48
CA PHE A 51 6.33 -8.16 5.82
C PHE A 51 7.18 -8.97 6.79
N LEU A 52 7.28 -10.28 6.58
CA LEU A 52 8.22 -11.11 7.33
C LEU A 52 9.61 -10.88 6.76
N SER A 53 10.66 -10.93 7.61
CA SER A 53 12.02 -10.99 7.06
C SER A 53 12.11 -12.19 6.14
N SER A 54 12.20 -11.94 4.85
CA SER A 54 12.90 -12.86 3.98
C SER A 54 14.33 -12.87 4.50
N LEU A 55 14.72 -13.91 5.24
CA LEU A 55 16.13 -14.25 5.22
C LEU A 55 16.44 -14.49 3.75
N PRO A 56 17.34 -13.71 3.10
CA PRO A 56 17.91 -14.22 1.87
C PRO A 56 18.61 -15.50 2.27
N ASP A 57 18.15 -16.64 1.78
CA ASP A 57 18.98 -17.84 1.82
C ASP A 57 20.20 -17.52 0.95
N ILE A 58 21.29 -17.13 1.60
CA ILE A 58 22.60 -16.90 0.99
C ILE A 58 23.13 -18.21 0.37
N PHE A 59 22.40 -19.33 0.47
CA PHE A 59 22.84 -20.67 0.13
C PHE A 59 21.90 -21.53 -0.74
N ASP A 60 20.69 -21.10 -1.11
CA ASP A 60 19.82 -21.96 -1.94
C ASP A 60 19.60 -21.37 -3.34
N ASP A 61 20.38 -21.92 -4.28
CA ASP A 61 20.04 -22.08 -5.69
C ASP A 61 18.59 -22.60 -5.79
N CYS A 62 17.61 -21.74 -6.00
CA CYS A 62 16.27 -22.17 -6.40
C CYS A 62 15.62 -21.16 -7.34
N SER A 63 15.48 -21.61 -8.58
CA SER A 63 14.80 -21.00 -9.72
C SER A 63 13.29 -20.83 -9.56
N GLU A 64 12.80 -20.50 -8.36
CA GLU A 64 11.38 -20.28 -8.09
C GLU A 64 11.21 -18.96 -7.37
N LYS A 65 10.61 -17.97 -8.05
CA LYS A 65 10.10 -16.74 -7.45
C LYS A 65 9.10 -17.14 -6.36
N LYS A 66 9.52 -17.24 -5.11
CA LYS A 66 8.61 -17.44 -3.99
C LYS A 66 7.97 -16.08 -3.69
N SER A 67 6.66 -16.00 -3.84
CA SER A 67 5.83 -14.92 -3.29
C SER A 67 6.24 -14.66 -1.83
N GLU A 68 6.17 -13.40 -1.38
CA GLU A 68 6.46 -13.09 0.02
C GLU A 68 5.63 -14.00 0.96
N PRO A 69 6.19 -14.43 2.10
CA PRO A 69 5.46 -15.26 3.04
C PRO A 69 4.17 -14.57 3.52
N VAL A 70 3.07 -15.32 3.55
CA VAL A 70 1.77 -14.82 4.03
C VAL A 70 1.89 -14.44 5.51
N LEU A 71 1.44 -13.22 5.85
CA LEU A 71 1.38 -12.78 7.23
C LEU A 71 0.28 -13.51 8.01
N PRO A 72 0.45 -13.71 9.33
CA PRO A 72 -0.65 -14.10 10.21
C PRO A 72 -1.87 -13.18 10.05
N GLU A 73 -3.09 -13.76 10.08
CA GLU A 73 -4.35 -13.04 9.84
C GLU A 73 -4.61 -11.87 10.79
N ASP A 74 -3.99 -11.88 11.98
CA ASP A 74 -4.08 -10.81 12.98
C ASP A 74 -3.20 -9.60 12.66
N ILE A 75 -2.29 -9.72 11.69
CA ILE A 75 -1.38 -8.66 11.27
C ILE A 75 -1.87 -8.06 9.96
N LYS A 76 -2.31 -6.79 10.03
CA LYS A 76 -2.61 -6.02 8.83
C LYS A 76 -1.36 -5.86 7.97
N ARG A 77 -1.38 -6.40 6.75
CA ARG A 77 -0.33 -6.25 5.72
C ARG A 77 -0.09 -4.79 5.35
N LEU A 78 -1.17 -4.04 5.17
CA LEU A 78 -1.12 -2.65 4.74
C LEU A 78 -1.94 -1.75 5.65
N ILE A 79 -1.38 -0.59 5.98
CA ILE A 79 -2.07 0.52 6.63
C ILE A 79 -1.83 1.75 5.78
N LEU A 80 -2.91 2.35 5.26
CA LEU A 80 -2.86 3.60 4.52
C LEU A 80 -3.74 4.63 5.23
N ASN A 81 -3.07 5.65 5.78
CA ASN A 81 -3.74 6.73 6.49
C ASN A 81 -3.37 8.08 5.88
N ARG A 82 -4.29 9.01 6.07
CA ARG A 82 -4.05 10.43 5.92
C ARG A 82 -4.39 11.11 7.24
N ASP A 83 -3.39 11.76 7.82
CA ASP A 83 -3.44 12.18 9.22
C ASP A 83 -3.83 10.99 10.11
N ASP A 84 -4.85 11.14 10.96
CA ASP A 84 -5.38 10.07 11.82
C ASP A 84 -6.60 9.36 11.21
N THR A 85 -6.83 9.52 9.90
CA THR A 85 -8.01 8.97 9.19
C THR A 85 -7.59 7.90 8.17
N GLU A 86 -8.34 6.80 8.13
CA GLU A 86 -8.14 5.74 7.14
C GLU A 86 -8.41 6.24 5.71
N VAL A 87 -7.56 5.83 4.78
CA VAL A 87 -7.75 6.06 3.34
C VAL A 87 -8.11 4.73 2.69
N LEU A 88 -9.21 4.73 1.94
CA LEU A 88 -9.68 3.59 1.18
C LEU A 88 -9.33 3.78 -0.29
N VAL A 89 -8.75 2.74 -0.87
CA VAL A 89 -8.34 2.71 -2.27
C VAL A 89 -9.41 1.99 -3.07
N ILE A 90 -9.95 2.66 -4.08
CA ILE A 90 -11.09 2.18 -4.87
C ILE A 90 -10.72 2.17 -6.34
N ALA A 91 -11.09 1.10 -7.05
CA ALA A 91 -10.85 0.97 -8.49
C ALA A 91 -11.41 2.16 -9.27
N SER A 92 -10.73 2.59 -10.34
CA SER A 92 -11.05 3.87 -10.98
C SER A 92 -12.49 3.96 -11.50
N ASN A 93 -13.02 2.85 -12.04
CA ASN A 93 -14.39 2.79 -12.55
C ASN A 93 -15.43 2.98 -11.43
N ASP A 94 -15.25 2.30 -10.29
CA ASP A 94 -16.15 2.44 -9.14
C ASP A 94 -16.01 3.82 -8.49
N PHE A 95 -14.77 4.33 -8.41
CA PHE A 95 -14.50 5.67 -7.88
C PHE A 95 -15.25 6.74 -8.68
N LEU A 96 -15.21 6.66 -10.01
CA LEU A 96 -15.92 7.57 -10.90
C LEU A 96 -17.45 7.44 -10.73
N GLN A 97 -17.98 6.22 -10.60
CA GLN A 97 -19.41 6.02 -10.41
C GLN A 97 -19.92 6.55 -9.07
N LEU A 98 -19.14 6.39 -8.00
CA LEU A 98 -19.55 6.79 -6.65
C LEU A 98 -19.35 8.28 -6.35
N PHE A 99 -18.32 8.89 -6.95
CA PHE A 99 -17.83 10.21 -6.55
C PHE A 99 -17.72 11.20 -7.72
N SER A 100 -18.46 11.01 -8.82
CA SER A 100 -18.47 11.93 -9.96
C SER A 100 -18.81 13.38 -9.58
N ASP A 101 -19.66 13.52 -8.56
CA ASP A 101 -20.22 14.81 -8.12
C ASP A 101 -19.45 15.39 -6.92
N GLU A 102 -18.41 14.71 -6.45
CA GLU A 102 -17.61 15.13 -5.31
C GLU A 102 -16.37 15.92 -5.73
N SER A 103 -16.05 16.96 -4.97
CA SER A 103 -14.80 17.69 -5.16
C SER A 103 -13.62 16.87 -4.62
N LYS A 104 -12.63 16.61 -5.48
CA LYS A 104 -11.32 16.10 -5.05
C LYS A 104 -10.50 17.23 -4.46
N ASP A 105 -9.68 16.94 -3.46
CA ASP A 105 -8.70 17.89 -2.96
C ASP A 105 -7.38 17.86 -3.74
N GLU A 106 -6.40 18.64 -3.28
CA GLU A 106 -5.08 18.77 -3.91
C GLU A 106 -4.29 17.45 -3.98
N PHE A 107 -4.68 16.44 -3.20
CA PHE A 107 -4.09 15.11 -3.22
C PHE A 107 -4.94 14.09 -3.99
N GLY A 108 -5.99 14.54 -4.69
CA GLY A 108 -6.88 13.69 -5.46
C GLY A 108 -7.85 12.85 -4.61
N CYS A 109 -7.95 13.12 -3.31
CA CYS A 109 -8.82 12.39 -2.40
C CYS A 109 -10.23 13.00 -2.36
N VAL A 110 -11.22 12.16 -2.07
CA VAL A 110 -12.57 12.57 -1.72
C VAL A 110 -12.84 12.17 -0.26
N CYS A 111 -13.43 13.06 0.53
CA CYS A 111 -13.82 12.76 1.92
C CYS A 111 -15.33 12.51 1.99
N VAL A 112 -15.74 11.28 2.33
CA VAL A 112 -17.15 10.88 2.41
C VAL A 112 -17.44 10.15 3.73
N GLU A 113 -18.73 10.03 4.05
CA GLU A 113 -19.19 9.08 5.06
C GLU A 113 -18.98 7.64 4.57
N ARG A 114 -18.47 6.76 5.43
CA ARG A 114 -18.09 5.38 5.08
C ARG A 114 -19.25 4.58 4.46
N GLU A 115 -20.49 4.86 4.87
CA GLU A 115 -21.71 4.19 4.39
C GLU A 115 -21.99 4.44 2.89
N ARG A 116 -21.34 5.44 2.28
CA ARG A 116 -21.46 5.71 0.83
C ARG A 116 -20.62 4.77 -0.02
N ILE A 117 -19.72 4.00 0.58
CA ILE A 117 -18.83 3.07 -0.13
C ILE A 117 -19.57 1.75 -0.28
N THR A 118 -20.20 1.57 -1.43
CA THR A 118 -21.00 0.38 -1.73
C THR A 118 -20.30 -0.62 -2.65
N CYS A 119 -19.04 -0.37 -3.00
CA CYS A 119 -18.18 -1.24 -3.79
C CYS A 119 -17.12 -1.93 -2.93
N SER A 120 -16.43 -2.91 -3.51
CA SER A 120 -15.22 -3.47 -2.91
C SER A 120 -14.09 -2.44 -2.94
N THR A 121 -13.26 -2.42 -1.91
CA THR A 121 -11.98 -1.72 -1.91
C THR A 121 -10.89 -2.61 -2.51
N ALA A 122 -9.80 -2.02 -2.97
CA ALA A 122 -8.65 -2.77 -3.46
C ALA A 122 -8.07 -3.69 -2.38
N ASP A 123 -7.52 -4.83 -2.81
CA ASP A 123 -6.93 -5.82 -1.92
C ASP A 123 -5.67 -5.23 -1.24
N PRO A 124 -5.57 -5.26 0.10
CA PRO A 124 -4.37 -4.85 0.81
C PRO A 124 -3.08 -5.57 0.37
N GLU A 125 -3.17 -6.81 -0.13
CA GLU A 125 -2.01 -7.56 -0.63
C GLU A 125 -1.50 -6.97 -1.95
N ASP A 126 -2.38 -6.73 -2.93
CA ASP A 126 -2.02 -6.09 -4.20
C ASP A 126 -1.40 -4.70 -3.97
N LEU A 127 -2.01 -3.92 -3.07
CA LEU A 127 -1.52 -2.59 -2.72
C LEU A 127 -0.18 -2.62 -1.96
N ALA A 128 0.10 -3.69 -1.22
CA ALA A 128 1.39 -3.85 -0.53
C ALA A 128 2.53 -4.06 -1.52
N GLU A 129 2.31 -4.75 -2.63
CA GLU A 129 3.32 -4.89 -3.69
C GLU A 129 3.63 -3.51 -4.33
N ASP A 130 2.61 -2.69 -4.56
CA ASP A 130 2.78 -1.34 -5.12
C ASP A 130 3.59 -0.38 -4.24
N VAL A 131 3.56 -0.57 -2.91
CA VAL A 131 4.38 0.22 -1.99
C VAL A 131 5.87 0.04 -2.26
N VAL A 132 6.29 -1.14 -2.71
CA VAL A 132 7.70 -1.39 -3.10
C VAL A 132 8.06 -0.53 -4.30
N ILE A 133 7.18 -0.46 -5.29
CA ILE A 133 7.34 0.34 -6.50
C ILE A 133 7.36 1.83 -6.16
N LEU A 134 6.53 2.28 -5.22
CA LEU A 134 6.56 3.66 -4.72
C LEU A 134 7.87 3.99 -4.00
N ALA A 135 8.31 3.13 -3.09
CA ALA A 135 9.52 3.33 -2.27
C ALA A 135 10.79 3.38 -3.12
N SER A 136 10.78 2.73 -4.27
CA SER A 136 11.89 2.64 -5.20
C SER A 136 11.86 3.70 -6.32
N CYS A 137 10.97 4.69 -6.23
CA CYS A 137 10.75 5.71 -7.27
C CYS A 137 10.34 5.11 -8.64
N GLY A 138 9.50 4.08 -8.63
CA GLY A 138 8.99 3.43 -9.85
C GLY A 138 9.83 2.26 -10.36
N VAL A 139 10.80 1.79 -9.56
CA VAL A 139 11.69 0.66 -9.91
C VAL A 139 11.18 -0.60 -9.20
N ASP A 140 10.54 -1.53 -9.88
CA ASP A 140 10.07 -2.75 -9.23
C ASP A 140 11.26 -3.58 -8.67
N LEU A 141 11.56 -3.45 -7.37
CA LEU A 141 12.69 -4.12 -6.73
C LEU A 141 12.49 -5.65 -6.65
N ASN A 142 11.28 -6.14 -6.94
CA ASN A 142 10.99 -7.57 -7.04
C ASN A 142 11.13 -8.09 -8.49
N ASN A 143 11.48 -7.23 -9.45
CA ASN A 143 11.74 -7.64 -10.81
C ASN A 143 13.09 -8.39 -10.89
N PRO A 144 13.11 -9.66 -11.31
CA PRO A 144 14.33 -10.45 -11.41
C PRO A 144 15.34 -9.90 -12.45
N ASP A 145 14.90 -9.04 -13.36
CA ASP A 145 15.73 -8.47 -14.42
C ASP A 145 16.46 -7.18 -13.98
N LEU A 146 16.18 -6.67 -12.77
CA LEU A 146 16.91 -5.55 -12.17
C LEU A 146 18.26 -6.04 -11.64
N ASN A 147 19.25 -6.11 -12.53
CA ASN A 147 20.66 -6.27 -12.16
C ASN A 147 21.15 -4.99 -11.45
N ILE A 148 21.06 -4.95 -10.12
CA ILE A 148 21.68 -3.93 -9.26
C ILE A 148 22.88 -4.56 -8.55
#